data_AF-A0AAE8HH26-F1
#
_entry.id   AF-A0AAE8HH26-F1
#
_cell.length_a   1.000
_cell.length_b   1.000
_cell.length_c   1.000
_cell.angle_alpha   90.00
_cell.angle_beta   90.00
_cell.angle_gamma   90.00
#
_symmetry.space_group_name_H-M   'P 1'
#
loop_
_entity.id
_entity.type
_entity.pdbx_description
1 polymer ?
#
loop_
_entity_poly.entity_id
_entity_poly.type
_entity_poly.pdbx_seq_one_letter_code
_entity_poly.pdbx_strand_id
1 'polypeptide(L)'
;MREPGLLKPAVLWLLLLAPLFFSTYGFATWVTSQRSDVGTLVFDWESHMPFWAWTIVPYWSIDLLYGFSLLLPNSRHELKQHALRLLSAQVIAVSCFLIWPLRFTFERPELDGVFGWLFAVLAGFDKPFNQAPSLHIALLVILWVMYQRHAQGVWRWVVHGWFALIGISVLTTYQHHFIDLPTGALAGWLCVWLWPVEHPSPLLNAHLARDPKRWRLGLCYGLMAMALAILALAFGGGWLWLLWPSVSLALVSTNYCALGAAGFQKRSDGRLTPAARWLYAPYLAGAWINSRLWTRKHPQPDLIVDNVWLGRIPTIGEQTSFNAIVDLCAELPIHPQGRAYQCIPVLDLTTPTPAECLQAAQAIERLHDDGPLLVCCALGYSRSATAVAAWLLNSGRAATVDEALAMIRTARAEVVLHPAHRLALEGLPHAR
;
A
#
# COMPACT_ATOMS: atom_id res chain seq x y z
N MET A 1 23.76 -5.83 -11.85
CA MET A 1 25.15 -5.61 -11.42
C MET A 1 25.14 -4.88 -10.09
N ARG A 2 25.95 -5.30 -9.11
CA ARG A 2 26.01 -4.69 -7.78
C ARG A 2 26.92 -3.45 -7.82
N GLU A 3 26.45 -2.33 -7.30
CA GLU A 3 27.23 -1.09 -7.22
C GLU A 3 28.50 -1.31 -6.36
N PRO A 4 29.68 -0.84 -6.79
CA PRO A 4 30.91 -1.03 -6.02
C PRO A 4 30.91 -0.21 -4.72
N GLY A 5 31.55 -0.76 -3.69
CA GLY A 5 31.77 -0.04 -2.43
C GLY A 5 30.55 0.07 -1.50
N LEU A 6 29.53 -0.79 -1.65
CA LEU A 6 28.34 -0.81 -0.78
C LEU A 6 28.58 -1.32 0.64
N LEU A 7 29.69 -2.03 0.89
CA LEU A 7 30.00 -2.56 2.23
C LEU A 7 30.20 -1.44 3.25
N LYS A 8 30.95 -0.39 2.88
CA LYS A 8 31.19 0.77 3.76
C LYS A 8 29.87 1.45 4.20
N PRO A 9 28.97 1.89 3.30
CA PRO A 9 27.71 2.49 3.71
C PRO A 9 26.79 1.51 4.44
N ALA A 10 26.82 0.21 4.12
CA ALA A 10 26.03 -0.80 4.87
C ALA A 10 26.48 -0.91 6.33
N VAL A 11 27.80 -0.98 6.57
CA VAL A 11 28.37 -0.99 7.92
C VAL A 11 28.09 0.32 8.65
N LEU A 12 28.20 1.47 7.98
CA LEU A 12 27.85 2.77 8.58
C LEU A 12 26.37 2.83 9.00
N TRP A 13 25.46 2.35 8.15
CA TRP A 13 24.04 2.24 8.52
C TRP A 13 23.84 1.31 9.71
N LEU A 14 24.53 0.16 9.76
CA LEU A 14 24.44 -0.74 10.90
C LEU A 14 24.94 -0.09 12.20
N LEU A 15 26.09 0.60 12.14
CA LEU A 15 26.67 1.33 13.27
C LEU A 15 25.81 2.51 13.73
N LEU A 16 24.93 3.03 12.88
CA LEU A 16 23.96 4.05 13.25
C LEU A 16 22.68 3.42 13.83
N LEU A 17 22.11 2.45 13.12
CA LEU A 17 20.80 1.88 13.43
C LEU A 17 20.82 1.02 14.69
N ALA A 18 21.87 0.23 14.92
CA ALA A 18 21.94 -0.65 16.10
C ALA A 18 22.00 0.13 17.42
N PRO A 19 22.92 1.10 17.64
CA PRO A 19 22.91 1.90 18.86
C PRO A 19 21.62 2.71 19.04
N LEU A 20 21.05 3.22 17.94
CA LEU A 20 19.78 3.94 17.99
C LEU A 20 18.64 3.02 18.43
N PHE A 21 18.59 1.79 17.93
CA PHE A 21 17.62 0.78 18.33
C PHE A 21 17.75 0.49 19.83
N PHE A 22 18.93 0.09 20.31
CA PHE A 22 19.14 -0.26 21.72
C PHE A 22 18.84 0.91 22.66
N SER A 23 19.22 2.14 22.31
CA SER A 23 18.96 3.32 23.14
C SER A 23 17.48 3.70 23.17
N THR A 24 16.81 3.78 22.02
CA THR A 24 15.39 4.20 21.96
C THR A 24 14.44 3.13 22.49
N TYR A 25 14.71 1.85 22.21
CA TYR A 25 13.95 0.74 22.76
C TYR A 25 14.11 0.65 24.27
N GLY A 26 15.36 0.66 24.76
CA GLY A 26 15.65 0.64 26.19
C GLY A 26 15.07 1.84 26.93
N PHE A 27 15.08 3.03 26.31
CA PHE A 27 14.41 4.21 26.85
C PHE A 27 12.89 4.01 26.97
N ALA A 28 12.23 3.52 25.92
CA ALA A 28 10.79 3.25 25.96
C ALA A 28 10.44 2.22 27.05
N THR A 29 11.23 1.16 27.19
CA THR A 29 11.08 0.17 28.25
C THR A 29 11.29 0.79 29.63
N TRP A 30 12.32 1.61 29.83
CA TRP A 30 12.61 2.27 31.10
C TRP A 30 11.48 3.22 31.51
N VAL A 31 10.99 4.05 30.58
CA VAL A 31 9.83 4.93 30.82
C VAL A 31 8.61 4.11 31.19
N THR A 32 8.29 3.07 30.41
CA THR A 32 7.10 2.25 30.63
C THR A 32 7.17 1.49 31.95
N SER A 33 8.35 1.04 32.37
CA SER A 33 8.53 0.34 33.66
C SER A 33 8.26 1.19 34.90
N GLN A 34 8.28 2.53 34.75
CA GLN A 34 7.98 3.48 35.82
C GLN A 34 6.51 3.90 35.85
N ARG A 35 5.72 3.49 34.84
CA ARG A 35 4.32 3.88 34.71
C ARG A 35 3.41 2.91 35.46
N SER A 36 2.39 3.45 36.09
CA SER A 36 1.32 2.68 36.74
C SER A 36 0.16 2.37 35.79
N ASP A 37 0.07 3.07 34.66
CA ASP A 37 -1.00 2.99 33.66
C ASP A 37 -0.64 2.11 32.46
N VAL A 38 -0.12 0.91 32.71
CA VAL A 38 0.27 -0.04 31.65
C VAL A 38 -0.88 -1.02 31.38
N GLY A 39 -1.49 -0.91 30.20
CA GLY A 39 -2.62 -1.72 29.78
C GLY A 39 -2.23 -3.12 29.29
N THR A 40 -3.23 -3.98 29.12
CA THR A 40 -3.09 -5.32 28.54
C THR A 40 -4.21 -5.54 27.53
N LEU A 41 -3.89 -6.10 26.37
CA LEU A 41 -4.87 -6.41 25.35
C LEU A 41 -4.67 -7.85 24.90
N VAL A 42 -5.53 -8.72 25.43
CA VAL A 42 -5.45 -10.17 25.23
C VAL A 42 -6.81 -10.68 24.81
N PHE A 43 -6.85 -11.56 23.83
CA PHE A 43 -8.06 -12.28 23.48
C PHE A 43 -8.18 -13.56 24.32
N ASP A 44 -9.40 -13.92 24.74
CA ASP A 44 -9.65 -15.06 25.64
C ASP A 44 -9.09 -16.40 25.11
N TRP A 45 -9.11 -16.58 23.78
CA TRP A 45 -8.61 -17.80 23.13
C TRP A 45 -7.08 -17.96 23.22
N GLU A 46 -6.32 -16.87 23.44
CA GLU A 46 -4.85 -16.91 23.47
C GLU A 46 -4.33 -17.77 24.63
N SER A 47 -5.11 -17.92 25.70
CA SER A 47 -4.81 -18.80 26.84
C SER A 47 -4.65 -20.29 26.47
N HIS A 48 -5.20 -20.70 25.32
CA HIS A 48 -5.13 -22.09 24.85
C HIS A 48 -3.98 -22.33 23.86
N MET A 49 -3.19 -21.30 23.54
CA MET A 49 -2.07 -21.46 22.62
C MET A 49 -0.97 -22.33 23.24
N PRO A 50 -0.33 -23.21 22.46
CA PRO A 50 0.78 -24.00 22.98
C PRO A 50 2.06 -23.18 23.02
N PHE A 51 2.84 -23.38 24.08
CA PHE A 51 4.22 -22.89 24.16
C PHE A 51 5.19 -23.87 23.48
N TRP A 52 6.00 -23.39 22.53
CA TRP A 52 6.98 -24.21 21.82
C TRP A 52 8.40 -23.66 22.01
N ALA A 53 9.14 -24.19 22.99
CA ALA A 53 10.46 -23.66 23.35
C ALA A 53 11.45 -23.54 22.16
N TRP A 54 11.42 -24.47 21.21
CA TRP A 54 12.33 -24.49 20.06
C TRP A 54 12.10 -23.35 19.07
N THR A 55 10.91 -22.73 19.06
CA THR A 55 10.61 -21.59 18.17
C THR A 55 11.32 -20.30 18.60
N ILE A 56 12.02 -20.30 19.74
CA ILE A 56 12.94 -19.22 20.09
C ILE A 56 14.05 -19.02 19.05
N VAL A 57 14.45 -20.09 18.36
CA VAL A 57 15.50 -20.04 17.32
C VAL A 57 15.06 -19.19 16.13
N PRO A 58 13.92 -19.47 15.45
CA PRO A 58 13.42 -18.58 14.41
C PRO A 58 13.13 -17.17 14.94
N TYR A 59 12.57 -17.02 16.15
CA TYR A 59 12.35 -15.70 16.76
C TYR A 59 13.66 -14.88 16.80
N TRP A 60 14.71 -15.42 17.42
CA TRP A 60 16.03 -14.77 17.51
C TRP A 60 16.69 -14.52 16.16
N SER A 61 16.41 -15.37 15.16
CA SER A 61 17.03 -15.23 13.86
C SER A 61 16.75 -13.89 13.20
N ILE A 62 15.67 -13.18 13.58
CA ILE A 62 15.36 -11.86 13.04
C ILE A 62 16.47 -10.84 13.27
N ASP A 63 17.16 -10.90 14.42
CA ASP A 63 18.20 -9.92 14.79
C ASP A 63 19.43 -10.11 13.91
N LEU A 64 19.78 -11.37 13.63
CA LEU A 64 20.84 -11.71 12.70
C LEU A 64 20.45 -11.33 11.26
N LEU A 65 19.22 -11.66 10.86
CA LEU A 65 18.69 -11.31 9.54
C LEU A 65 18.60 -9.80 9.34
N TYR A 66 18.36 -9.02 10.39
CA TYR A 66 18.39 -7.56 10.39
C TYR A 66 19.78 -7.07 9.97
N GLY A 67 20.83 -7.53 10.65
CA GLY A 67 22.22 -7.13 10.33
C GLY A 67 22.61 -7.51 8.89
N PHE A 68 22.33 -8.74 8.49
CA PHE A 68 22.63 -9.20 7.13
C PHE A 68 21.80 -8.52 6.04
N SER A 69 20.60 -8.02 6.36
CA SER A 69 19.73 -7.38 5.36
C SER A 69 20.35 -6.10 4.78
N LEU A 70 21.24 -5.43 5.49
CA LEU A 70 21.96 -4.24 5.00
C LEU A 70 23.04 -4.59 3.97
N LEU A 71 23.45 -5.86 3.90
CA LEU A 71 24.46 -6.34 2.95
C LEU A 71 23.84 -6.85 1.64
N LEU A 72 22.51 -7.04 1.58
CA LEU A 72 21.79 -7.53 0.39
C LEU A 72 21.62 -6.51 -0.74
N PRO A 73 21.35 -5.21 -0.48
CA PRO A 73 21.08 -4.23 -1.53
C PRO A 73 22.14 -4.19 -2.62
N ASN A 74 21.69 -4.01 -3.86
CA ASN A 74 22.54 -3.93 -5.04
C ASN A 74 22.91 -2.49 -5.43
N SER A 75 22.30 -1.49 -4.79
CA SER A 75 22.57 -0.06 -5.02
C SER A 75 22.50 0.76 -3.73
N ARG A 76 23.12 1.93 -3.72
CA ARG A 76 23.02 2.90 -2.60
C ARG A 76 21.60 3.38 -2.38
N HIS A 77 20.81 3.51 -3.45
CA HIS A 77 19.40 3.87 -3.36
C HIS A 77 18.60 2.81 -2.61
N GLU A 78 18.71 1.54 -3.02
CA GLU A 78 18.03 0.43 -2.37
C GLU A 78 18.45 0.29 -0.89
N LEU A 79 19.74 0.44 -0.59
CA LEU A 79 20.25 0.45 0.79
C LEU A 79 19.65 1.59 1.62
N LYS A 80 19.61 2.82 1.07
CA LYS A 80 19.02 3.97 1.74
C LYS A 80 17.53 3.74 2.01
N GLN A 81 16.76 3.28 1.03
CA GLN A 81 15.33 3.00 1.23
C GLN A 81 15.13 1.92 2.30
N HIS A 82 15.95 0.87 2.30
CA HIS A 82 15.88 -0.18 3.32
C HIS A 82 16.20 0.35 4.71
N ALA A 83 17.28 1.10 4.87
CA ALA A 83 17.62 1.72 6.14
C ALA A 83 16.53 2.67 6.65
N LEU A 84 15.92 3.46 5.75
CA LEU A 84 14.80 4.34 6.09
C LEU A 84 13.55 3.57 6.52
N ARG A 85 13.26 2.40 5.93
CA ARG A 85 12.17 1.52 6.38
C ARG A 85 12.39 1.03 7.81
N LEU A 86 13.60 0.56 8.10
CA LEU A 86 13.98 0.08 9.43
C LEU A 86 13.90 1.23 10.46
N LEU A 87 14.42 2.40 10.10
CA LEU A 87 14.36 3.59 10.95
C LEU A 87 12.91 4.05 11.20
N SER A 88 12.08 4.12 10.16
CA SER A 88 10.67 4.52 10.33
C SER A 88 9.89 3.53 11.17
N ALA A 89 10.16 2.22 11.04
CA ALA A 89 9.53 1.19 11.88
C ALA A 89 9.89 1.40 13.36
N GLN A 90 11.15 1.69 13.65
CA GLN A 90 11.61 2.03 15.00
C GLN A 90 10.88 3.25 15.56
N VAL A 91 10.86 4.34 14.79
CA VAL A 91 10.23 5.61 15.22
C VAL A 91 8.73 5.42 15.48
N ILE A 92 8.03 4.71 14.60
CA ILE A 92 6.60 4.42 14.77
C ILE A 92 6.38 3.58 16.03
N ALA A 93 7.10 2.46 16.18
CA ALA A 93 6.92 1.56 17.30
C ALA A 93 7.24 2.24 18.64
N VAL A 94 8.39 2.90 18.76
CA VAL A 94 8.80 3.62 20.00
C VAL A 94 7.80 4.72 20.35
N SER A 95 7.31 5.48 19.37
CA SER A 95 6.30 6.51 19.63
C SER A 95 5.00 5.90 20.17
N CYS A 96 4.55 4.79 19.58
CA CYS A 96 3.38 4.06 20.06
C CYS A 96 3.59 3.50 21.47
N PHE A 97 4.76 2.91 21.78
CA PHE A 97 5.07 2.38 23.11
C PHE A 97 5.03 3.46 24.20
N LEU A 98 5.46 4.68 23.88
CA LEU A 98 5.44 5.81 24.80
C LEU A 98 4.03 6.41 24.98
N ILE A 99 3.23 6.46 23.92
CA ILE A 99 1.87 7.03 23.95
C ILE A 99 0.87 6.06 24.58
N TRP A 100 0.96 4.77 24.23
CA TRP A 100 0.02 3.73 24.62
C TRP A 100 0.77 2.46 25.08
N PRO A 101 1.30 2.45 26.32
CA PRO A 101 2.09 1.33 26.81
C PRO A 101 1.21 0.10 27.05
N LEU A 102 1.55 -0.99 26.37
CA LEU A 102 0.97 -2.32 26.60
C LEU A 102 2.03 -3.29 27.10
N ARG A 103 1.58 -4.22 27.97
CA ARG A 103 2.40 -5.31 28.48
C ARG A 103 1.83 -6.68 28.12
N PHE A 104 2.74 -7.63 27.99
CA PHE A 104 2.40 -9.05 27.84
C PHE A 104 2.10 -9.68 29.20
N THR A 105 1.15 -10.61 29.26
CA THR A 105 0.62 -11.12 30.54
C THR A 105 0.94 -12.58 30.87
N PHE A 106 1.32 -13.41 29.90
CA PHE A 106 1.55 -14.83 30.20
C PHE A 106 2.92 -15.06 30.84
N GLU A 107 2.92 -15.84 31.93
CA GLU A 107 4.16 -16.30 32.56
C GLU A 107 4.78 -17.41 31.71
N ARG A 108 6.08 -17.27 31.43
CA ARG A 108 6.83 -18.28 30.69
C ARG A 108 7.10 -19.49 31.61
N PRO A 109 6.91 -20.74 31.12
CA PRO A 109 7.33 -21.91 31.87
C PRO A 109 8.82 -21.87 32.20
N GLU A 110 9.23 -22.51 33.31
CA GLU A 110 10.65 -22.75 33.58
C GLU A 110 11.23 -23.70 32.52
N LEU A 111 12.38 -23.33 31.96
CA LEU A 111 13.01 -24.06 30.86
C LEU A 111 14.47 -24.31 31.18
N ASP A 112 14.88 -25.56 31.04
CA ASP A 112 16.27 -25.98 31.14
C ASP A 112 16.93 -26.13 29.76
N GLY A 113 18.26 -26.15 29.72
CA GLY A 113 19.05 -26.40 28.53
C GLY A 113 19.20 -25.20 27.59
N VAL A 114 19.51 -25.47 26.32
CA VAL A 114 19.91 -24.45 25.34
C VAL A 114 18.81 -23.42 25.06
N PHE A 115 17.55 -23.87 24.98
CA PHE A 115 16.42 -22.95 24.76
C PHE A 115 16.15 -22.08 25.99
N GLY A 116 16.23 -22.63 27.20
CA GLY A 116 16.14 -21.86 28.44
C GLY A 116 17.19 -20.76 28.52
N TRP A 117 18.43 -21.07 28.13
CA TRP A 117 19.50 -20.08 28.03
C TRP A 117 19.18 -18.95 27.02
N LEU A 118 18.69 -19.28 25.82
CA LEU A 118 18.28 -18.27 24.83
C LEU A 118 17.16 -17.35 25.36
N PHE A 119 16.18 -17.93 26.06
CA PHE A 119 15.12 -17.15 26.70
C PHE A 119 15.62 -16.27 27.84
N ALA A 120 16.62 -16.73 28.61
CA ALA A 120 17.23 -15.96 29.69
C ALA A 120 18.00 -14.74 29.13
N VAL A 121 18.76 -14.92 28.04
CA VAL A 121 19.42 -13.79 27.37
C VAL A 121 18.38 -12.83 26.79
N LEU A 122 17.30 -13.36 26.17
CA LEU A 122 16.21 -12.54 25.67
C LEU A 122 15.56 -11.71 26.78
N ALA A 123 15.27 -12.32 27.93
CA ALA A 123 14.66 -11.61 29.06
C ALA A 123 15.54 -10.50 29.65
N GLY A 124 16.87 -10.57 29.46
CA GLY A 124 17.80 -9.51 29.85
C GLY A 124 17.68 -8.26 28.98
N PHE A 125 17.26 -8.41 27.72
CA PHE A 125 17.14 -7.32 26.75
C PHE A 125 15.68 -6.88 26.52
N ASP A 126 14.79 -7.85 26.35
CA ASP A 126 13.39 -7.69 26.00
C ASP A 126 12.50 -7.94 27.22
N LYS A 127 12.04 -6.83 27.81
CA LYS A 127 11.11 -6.84 28.94
C LYS A 127 9.67 -6.91 28.42
N PRO A 128 8.69 -7.35 29.23
CA PRO A 128 7.31 -7.52 28.78
C PRO A 128 6.55 -6.19 28.58
N PHE A 129 7.24 -5.11 28.25
CA PHE A 129 6.73 -3.78 27.96
C PHE A 129 7.17 -3.45 26.52
N ASN A 130 6.30 -2.89 25.67
CA ASN A 130 6.50 -2.56 24.22
C ASN A 130 5.83 -3.54 23.24
N GLN A 131 4.52 -3.74 23.38
CA GLN A 131 3.80 -4.79 22.67
C GLN A 131 3.18 -4.35 21.33
N ALA A 132 2.32 -3.32 21.33
CA ALA A 132 1.61 -2.88 20.13
C ALA A 132 2.10 -1.51 19.61
N PRO A 133 2.43 -1.38 18.30
CA PRO A 133 2.55 -2.45 17.32
C PRO A 133 3.81 -3.31 17.54
N SER A 134 3.78 -4.61 17.22
CA SER A 134 4.98 -5.44 17.34
C SER A 134 6.06 -4.94 16.38
N LEU A 135 7.15 -4.42 16.95
CA LEU A 135 8.33 -4.04 16.20
C LEU A 135 8.96 -5.25 15.51
N HIS A 136 8.94 -6.41 16.17
CA HIS A 136 9.42 -7.67 15.62
C HIS A 136 8.66 -8.05 14.32
N ILE A 137 7.33 -7.95 14.32
CA ILE A 137 6.53 -8.22 13.12
C ILE A 137 6.68 -7.13 12.05
N ALA A 138 6.84 -5.86 12.45
CA ALA A 138 7.13 -4.78 11.50
C ALA A 138 8.47 -5.03 10.78
N LEU A 139 9.51 -5.42 11.52
CA LEU A 139 10.80 -5.84 10.97
C LEU A 139 10.65 -7.09 10.10
N LEU A 140 9.87 -8.08 10.53
CA LEU A 140 9.60 -9.30 9.76
C LEU A 140 9.11 -8.93 8.35
N VAL A 141 8.12 -8.05 8.22
CA VAL A 141 7.60 -7.62 6.91
C VAL A 141 8.69 -6.92 6.09
N ILE A 142 9.42 -5.97 6.67
CA ILE A 142 10.45 -5.18 5.96
C ILE A 142 11.59 -6.09 5.48
N LEU A 143 12.09 -6.95 6.36
CA LEU A 143 13.15 -7.90 6.07
C LEU A 143 12.68 -8.92 5.04
N TRP A 144 11.49 -9.49 5.20
CA TRP A 144 10.91 -10.43 4.24
C TRP A 144 10.85 -9.85 2.82
N VAL A 145 10.41 -8.59 2.68
CA VAL A 145 10.41 -7.86 1.40
C VAL A 145 11.82 -7.72 0.82
N MET A 146 12.83 -7.50 1.64
CA MET A 146 14.23 -7.42 1.18
C MET A 146 14.77 -8.80 0.78
N TYR A 147 14.69 -9.80 1.65
CA TYR A 147 15.23 -11.14 1.37
C TYR A 147 14.57 -11.80 0.17
N GLN A 148 13.24 -11.69 0.02
CA GLN A 148 12.56 -12.28 -1.14
C GLN A 148 12.97 -11.64 -2.47
N ARG A 149 13.37 -10.35 -2.46
CA ARG A 149 13.80 -9.62 -3.65
C ARG A 149 15.15 -10.14 -4.18
N HIS A 150 16.00 -10.63 -3.29
CA HIS A 150 17.33 -11.17 -3.60
C HIS A 150 17.38 -12.71 -3.65
N ALA A 151 16.26 -13.39 -3.38
CA ALA A 151 16.15 -14.84 -3.44
C ALA A 151 15.46 -15.31 -4.74
N GLN A 152 15.98 -16.39 -5.34
CA GLN A 152 15.46 -16.98 -6.58
C GLN A 152 15.23 -18.49 -6.43
N GLY A 153 14.36 -19.05 -7.27
CA GLY A 153 14.08 -20.50 -7.30
C GLY A 153 13.66 -21.06 -5.94
N VAL A 154 14.27 -22.18 -5.52
CA VAL A 154 13.99 -22.87 -4.26
C VAL A 154 14.28 -21.98 -3.04
N TRP A 155 15.34 -21.16 -3.08
CA TRP A 155 15.70 -20.28 -1.96
C TRP A 155 14.62 -19.25 -1.64
N ARG A 156 13.83 -18.83 -2.63
CA ARG A 156 12.69 -17.94 -2.39
C ARG A 156 11.63 -18.60 -1.51
N TRP A 157 11.36 -19.89 -1.72
CA TRP A 157 10.42 -20.65 -0.88
C TRP A 157 10.97 -20.87 0.53
N VAL A 158 12.27 -21.10 0.67
CA VAL A 158 12.93 -21.17 1.99
C VAL A 158 12.76 -19.84 2.74
N VAL A 159 12.97 -18.70 2.09
CA VAL A 159 12.71 -17.38 2.68
C VAL A 159 11.25 -17.25 3.11
N HIS A 160 10.28 -17.62 2.27
CA HIS A 160 8.86 -17.57 2.65
C HIS A 160 8.55 -18.44 3.87
N GLY A 161 9.03 -19.69 3.88
CA GLY A 161 8.81 -20.63 4.98
C GLY A 161 9.46 -20.16 6.28
N TRP A 162 10.70 -19.65 6.21
CA TRP A 162 11.42 -19.16 7.39
C TRP A 162 10.75 -17.92 7.99
N PHE A 163 10.42 -16.91 7.17
CA PHE A 163 9.73 -15.71 7.67
C PHE A 163 8.32 -16.01 8.20
N ALA A 164 7.61 -17.00 7.62
CA ALA A 164 6.35 -17.48 8.20
C ALA A 164 6.57 -18.12 9.58
N LEU A 165 7.64 -18.90 9.75
CA LEU A 165 8.01 -19.50 11.02
C LEU A 165 8.39 -18.44 12.07
N ILE A 166 9.08 -17.36 11.69
CA ILE A 166 9.33 -16.20 12.57
C ILE A 166 7.98 -15.62 13.03
N GLY A 167 7.03 -15.41 12.13
CA GLY A 167 5.72 -14.86 12.48
C GLY A 167 4.93 -15.75 13.45
N ILE A 168 4.98 -17.07 13.28
CA ILE A 168 4.38 -18.04 14.21
C ILE A 168 5.12 -18.04 15.55
N SER A 169 6.46 -17.95 15.50
CA SER A 169 7.31 -18.02 16.69
C SER A 169 6.90 -17.00 17.74
N VAL A 170 6.62 -15.77 17.31
CA VAL A 170 6.22 -14.64 18.15
C VAL A 170 5.10 -14.98 19.16
N LEU A 171 4.08 -15.73 18.72
CA LEU A 171 3.01 -16.18 19.60
C LEU A 171 3.42 -17.40 20.42
N THR A 172 4.06 -18.39 19.80
CA THR A 172 4.43 -19.66 20.47
C THR A 172 5.57 -19.53 21.48
N THR A 173 6.32 -18.43 21.45
CA THR A 173 7.34 -18.05 22.43
C THR A 173 6.80 -17.16 23.56
N TYR A 174 5.49 -16.86 23.55
CA TYR A 174 4.82 -15.97 24.50
C TYR A 174 5.55 -14.61 24.62
N GLN A 175 5.88 -14.00 23.47
CA GLN A 175 6.52 -12.67 23.43
C GLN A 175 5.54 -11.56 23.09
N HIS A 176 4.49 -11.90 22.33
CA HIS A 176 3.47 -10.95 21.90
C HIS A 176 2.07 -11.54 21.97
N HIS A 177 1.10 -10.65 22.17
CA HIS A 177 -0.31 -10.98 22.00
C HIS A 177 -0.71 -10.92 20.54
N PHE A 178 -1.82 -11.58 20.19
CA PHE A 178 -2.25 -11.67 18.80
C PHE A 178 -2.46 -10.31 18.14
N ILE A 179 -2.93 -9.29 18.86
CA ILE A 179 -3.15 -7.95 18.31
C ILE A 179 -1.88 -7.27 17.81
N ASP A 180 -0.72 -7.67 18.35
CA ASP A 180 0.56 -7.07 18.00
C ASP A 180 1.01 -7.48 16.58
N LEU A 181 0.52 -8.62 16.09
CA LEU A 181 0.82 -9.14 14.76
C LEU A 181 0.21 -8.29 13.64
N PRO A 182 -1.13 -8.11 13.53
CA PRO A 182 -1.72 -7.31 12.47
C PRO A 182 -1.29 -5.84 12.57
N THR A 183 -1.15 -5.29 13.79
CA THR A 183 -0.69 -3.90 13.98
C THR A 183 0.78 -3.72 13.59
N GLY A 184 1.65 -4.67 13.95
CA GLY A 184 3.05 -4.72 13.50
C GLY A 184 3.16 -4.89 11.99
N ALA A 185 2.35 -5.76 11.39
CA ALA A 185 2.33 -5.95 9.95
C ALA A 185 1.87 -4.70 9.20
N LEU A 186 0.84 -4.00 9.69
CA LEU A 186 0.41 -2.71 9.16
C LEU A 186 1.52 -1.66 9.22
N ALA A 187 2.22 -1.56 10.35
CA ALA A 187 3.36 -0.64 10.50
C ALA A 187 4.50 -0.99 9.52
N GLY A 188 4.85 -2.27 9.38
CA GLY A 188 5.85 -2.75 8.44
C GLY A 188 5.49 -2.44 6.98
N TRP A 189 4.24 -2.70 6.58
CA TRP A 189 3.76 -2.34 5.24
C TRP A 189 3.72 -0.84 5.01
N LEU A 190 3.35 -0.04 6.00
CA LEU A 190 3.41 1.42 5.93
C LEU A 190 4.83 1.91 5.67
N CYS A 191 5.82 1.33 6.35
CA CYS A 191 7.24 1.65 6.10
C CYS A 191 7.66 1.31 4.67
N VAL A 192 7.28 0.13 4.17
CA VAL A 192 7.56 -0.29 2.78
C VAL A 192 6.88 0.64 1.77
N TRP A 193 5.67 1.11 2.06
CA TRP A 193 4.93 2.06 1.23
C TRP A 193 5.55 3.47 1.26
N LEU A 194 6.01 3.96 2.42
CA LEU A 194 6.67 5.28 2.54
C LEU A 194 7.95 5.37 1.69
N TRP A 195 8.69 4.26 1.63
CA TRP A 195 10.02 4.18 1.03
C TRP A 195 10.06 3.13 -0.10
N PRO A 196 9.39 3.37 -1.24
CA PRO A 196 9.42 2.46 -2.38
C PRO A 196 10.82 2.43 -3.03
N VAL A 197 11.19 1.28 -3.61
CA VAL A 197 12.49 1.09 -4.31
C VAL A 197 12.33 1.25 -5.83
N GLU A 198 11.18 0.89 -6.38
CA GLU A 198 10.95 0.85 -7.84
C GLU A 198 10.42 2.17 -8.42
N HIS A 199 9.92 3.06 -7.57
CA HIS A 199 9.28 4.31 -7.96
C HIS A 199 9.64 5.41 -6.95
N PRO A 200 9.49 6.70 -7.31
CA PRO A 200 9.68 7.80 -6.36
C PRO A 200 8.75 7.66 -5.14
N SER A 201 9.23 8.10 -3.97
CA SER A 201 8.39 8.14 -2.77
C SER A 201 7.18 9.05 -3.02
N PRO A 202 5.97 8.66 -2.58
CA PRO A 202 4.79 9.51 -2.71
C PRO A 202 4.96 10.84 -1.95
N LEU A 203 5.84 10.89 -0.96
CA LEU A 203 6.14 12.10 -0.19
C LEU A 203 6.96 13.14 -0.97
N LEU A 204 7.73 12.72 -1.98
CA LEU A 204 8.70 13.58 -2.67
C LEU A 204 8.01 14.70 -3.46
N ASN A 205 6.81 14.41 -3.99
CA ASN A 205 5.97 15.36 -4.72
C ASN A 205 4.69 15.71 -3.96
N ALA A 206 4.66 15.45 -2.64
CA ALA A 206 3.50 15.75 -1.82
C ALA A 206 3.26 17.26 -1.78
N HIS A 207 2.07 17.68 -2.19
CA HIS A 207 1.66 19.07 -2.14
C HIS A 207 0.19 19.13 -1.77
N LEU A 208 -0.17 20.04 -0.87
CA LEU A 208 -1.57 20.22 -0.50
C LEU A 208 -2.40 20.52 -1.75
N ALA A 209 -3.49 19.77 -1.88
CA ALA A 209 -4.39 19.90 -3.00
C ALA A 209 -4.97 21.32 -3.05
N ARG A 210 -4.98 21.93 -4.23
CA ARG A 210 -5.61 23.24 -4.44
C ARG A 210 -7.10 23.13 -4.75
N ASP A 211 -7.55 21.95 -5.19
CA ASP A 211 -8.94 21.68 -5.54
C ASP A 211 -9.81 21.47 -4.28
N PRO A 212 -10.83 22.32 -4.03
CA PRO A 212 -11.75 22.16 -2.91
C PRO A 212 -12.49 20.81 -2.93
N LYS A 213 -12.74 20.24 -4.10
CA LYS A 213 -13.42 18.93 -4.22
C LYS A 213 -12.56 17.82 -3.62
N ARG A 214 -11.25 17.86 -3.87
CA ARG A 214 -10.29 16.92 -3.27
C ARG A 214 -10.27 17.05 -1.75
N TRP A 215 -10.30 18.27 -1.21
CA TRP A 215 -10.40 18.49 0.24
C TRP A 215 -11.69 17.93 0.83
N ARG A 216 -12.84 18.15 0.19
CA ARG A 216 -14.12 17.60 0.66
C ARG A 216 -14.09 16.08 0.71
N LEU A 217 -13.59 15.43 -0.34
CA LEU A 217 -13.44 13.96 -0.38
C LEU A 217 -12.46 13.48 0.69
N GLY A 218 -11.30 14.14 0.79
CA GLY A 218 -10.29 13.83 1.81
C GLY A 218 -10.85 13.94 3.23
N LEU A 219 -11.62 14.98 3.53
CA LEU A 219 -12.27 15.15 4.83
C LEU A 219 -13.31 14.05 5.09
N CYS A 220 -14.16 13.72 4.12
CA CYS A 220 -15.12 12.62 4.27
C CYS A 220 -14.44 11.29 4.60
N TYR A 221 -13.38 10.93 3.86
CA TYR A 221 -12.60 9.73 4.15
C TYR A 221 -11.90 9.81 5.51
N GLY A 222 -11.36 10.97 5.88
CA GLY A 222 -10.70 11.19 7.17
C GLY A 222 -11.64 11.08 8.36
N LEU A 223 -12.85 11.65 8.26
CA LEU A 223 -13.89 11.53 9.29
C LEU A 223 -14.36 10.09 9.45
N MET A 224 -14.51 9.36 8.35
CA MET A 224 -14.87 7.94 8.40
C MET A 224 -13.74 7.09 9.00
N ALA A 225 -12.48 7.38 8.66
CA ALA A 225 -11.32 6.74 9.28
C ALA A 225 -11.29 6.97 10.79
N MET A 226 -11.53 8.21 11.23
CA MET A 226 -11.61 8.59 12.64
C MET A 226 -12.75 7.86 13.36
N ALA A 227 -13.94 7.82 12.77
CA ALA A 227 -15.08 7.10 13.34
C ALA A 227 -14.78 5.61 13.53
N LEU A 228 -14.17 4.95 12.53
CA LEU A 228 -13.76 3.55 12.65
C LEU A 228 -12.69 3.34 13.72
N ALA A 229 -11.72 4.25 13.85
CA ALA A 229 -10.72 4.18 14.91
C ALA A 229 -11.34 4.32 16.30
N ILE A 230 -12.26 5.27 16.47
CA ILE A 230 -12.98 5.47 17.74
C ILE A 230 -13.78 4.21 18.10
N LEU A 231 -14.53 3.64 17.15
CA LEU A 231 -15.28 2.40 17.38
C LEU A 231 -14.34 1.23 17.73
N ALA A 232 -13.21 1.09 17.04
CA ALA A 232 -12.22 0.06 17.32
C ALA A 232 -11.70 0.13 18.76
N LEU A 233 -11.33 1.33 19.20
CA LEU A 233 -10.74 1.57 20.52
C LEU A 233 -11.77 1.56 21.64
N ALA A 234 -13.00 2.03 21.39
CA ALA A 234 -14.07 2.09 22.38
C ALA A 234 -14.62 0.71 22.75
N PHE A 235 -14.77 -0.18 21.77
CA PHE A 235 -15.34 -1.52 21.99
C PHE A 235 -14.30 -2.62 22.18
N GLY A 236 -13.06 -2.42 21.74
CA GLY A 236 -11.98 -3.39 21.90
C GLY A 236 -12.26 -4.76 21.28
N GLY A 237 -11.48 -5.77 21.67
CA GLY A 237 -11.64 -7.15 21.20
C GLY A 237 -11.71 -7.24 19.67
N GLY A 238 -12.76 -7.89 19.14
CA GLY A 238 -12.95 -8.05 17.69
C GLY A 238 -13.09 -6.72 16.92
N TRP A 239 -13.52 -5.64 17.56
CA TRP A 239 -13.66 -4.33 16.91
C TRP A 239 -12.31 -3.72 16.52
N LEU A 240 -11.20 -4.18 17.11
CA LEU A 240 -9.85 -3.73 16.75
C LEU A 240 -9.49 -4.04 15.29
N TRP A 241 -10.17 -5.01 14.65
CA TRP A 241 -10.03 -5.25 13.22
C TRP A 241 -10.44 -4.04 12.37
N LEU A 242 -11.26 -3.11 12.90
CA LEU A 242 -11.61 -1.86 12.24
C LEU A 242 -10.42 -0.88 12.11
N LEU A 243 -9.30 -1.11 12.82
CA LEU A 243 -8.09 -0.33 12.62
C LEU A 243 -7.53 -0.49 11.20
N TRP A 244 -7.69 -1.66 10.58
CA TRP A 244 -7.24 -1.88 9.21
C TRP A 244 -8.00 -1.03 8.17
N PRO A 245 -9.35 -1.06 8.09
CA PRO A 245 -10.09 -0.14 7.23
C PRO A 245 -9.90 1.33 7.65
N SER A 246 -9.73 1.64 8.95
CA SER A 246 -9.40 3.00 9.39
C SER A 246 -8.10 3.50 8.76
N VAL A 247 -6.99 2.75 8.87
CA VAL A 247 -5.71 3.09 8.24
C VAL A 247 -5.85 3.18 6.71
N SER A 248 -6.56 2.24 6.09
CA SER A 248 -6.83 2.26 4.65
C SER A 248 -7.52 3.55 4.22
N LEU A 249 -8.54 4.02 4.95
CA LEU A 249 -9.28 5.25 4.63
C LEU A 249 -8.49 6.51 4.98
N ALA A 250 -7.67 6.49 6.03
CA ALA A 250 -6.76 7.58 6.36
C ALA A 250 -5.75 7.80 5.23
N LEU A 251 -5.18 6.73 4.67
CA LEU A 251 -4.29 6.80 3.51
C LEU A 251 -5.02 7.32 2.26
N VAL A 252 -6.27 6.93 2.03
CA VAL A 252 -7.09 7.49 0.93
C VAL A 252 -7.31 8.98 1.15
N SER A 253 -7.63 9.39 2.38
CA SER A 253 -7.75 10.81 2.75
C SER A 253 -6.46 11.57 2.43
N THR A 254 -5.29 11.02 2.80
CA THR A 254 -3.99 11.64 2.47
C THR A 254 -3.74 11.70 0.95
N ASN A 255 -4.19 10.71 0.16
CA ASN A 255 -4.09 10.76 -1.29
C ASN A 255 -4.90 11.94 -1.87
N TYR A 256 -6.14 12.11 -1.42
CA TYR A 256 -6.96 13.24 -1.86
C TYR A 256 -6.37 14.58 -1.41
N CYS A 257 -5.93 14.71 -0.16
CA CYS A 257 -5.43 15.97 0.39
C CYS A 257 -4.03 16.36 -0.10
N ALA A 258 -3.12 15.41 -0.36
CA ALA A 258 -1.70 15.73 -0.58
C ALA A 258 -0.95 14.89 -1.62
N LEU A 259 -1.16 13.57 -1.67
CA LEU A 259 -0.27 12.68 -2.46
C LEU A 259 -0.72 12.49 -3.91
N GLY A 260 -2.00 12.78 -4.21
CA GLY A 260 -2.58 12.50 -5.51
C GLY A 260 -2.65 11.00 -5.82
N ALA A 261 -2.74 10.68 -7.11
CA ALA A 261 -2.82 9.30 -7.58
C ALA A 261 -1.57 8.46 -7.27
N ALA A 262 -0.41 9.11 -7.11
CA ALA A 262 0.85 8.44 -6.77
C ALA A 262 0.80 7.70 -5.43
N GLY A 263 -0.06 8.11 -4.50
CA GLY A 263 -0.23 7.43 -3.22
C GLY A 263 -0.75 5.99 -3.34
N PHE A 264 -1.52 5.67 -4.38
CA PHE A 264 -1.94 4.28 -4.65
C PHE A 264 -0.78 3.40 -5.18
N GLN A 265 0.33 3.99 -5.61
CA GLN A 265 1.50 3.28 -6.13
C GLN A 265 1.14 2.27 -7.23
N LYS A 266 0.22 2.66 -8.12
CA LYS A 266 -0.09 1.88 -9.31
C LYS A 266 1.06 1.99 -10.29
N ARG A 267 1.61 0.84 -10.69
CA ARG A 267 2.78 0.74 -11.55
C ARG A 267 2.37 0.78 -13.02
N SER A 268 3.37 0.94 -13.88
CA SER A 268 3.19 0.91 -15.34
C SER A 268 2.71 -0.45 -15.87
N ASP A 269 2.74 -1.53 -15.08
CA ASP A 269 2.16 -2.83 -15.44
C ASP A 269 0.70 -3.01 -14.96
N GLY A 270 0.09 -1.95 -14.44
CA GLY A 270 -1.29 -1.91 -13.96
C GLY A 270 -1.50 -2.50 -12.56
N ARG A 271 -0.45 -3.07 -11.96
CA ARG A 271 -0.51 -3.65 -10.61
C ARG A 271 -0.21 -2.57 -9.57
N LEU A 272 -0.82 -2.68 -8.40
CA LEU A 272 -0.37 -1.93 -7.21
C LEU A 272 0.88 -2.60 -6.62
N THR A 273 1.71 -1.82 -5.95
CA THR A 273 2.79 -2.39 -5.13
C THR A 273 2.22 -3.31 -4.04
N PRO A 274 2.98 -4.31 -3.56
CA PRO A 274 2.51 -5.18 -2.48
C PRO A 274 2.07 -4.41 -1.23
N ALA A 275 2.80 -3.34 -0.88
CA ALA A 275 2.47 -2.50 0.26
C ALA A 275 1.14 -1.76 0.07
N ALA A 276 0.92 -1.12 -1.09
CA ALA A 276 -0.35 -0.49 -1.40
C ALA A 276 -1.50 -1.52 -1.42
N ARG A 277 -1.29 -2.71 -1.97
CA ARG A 277 -2.31 -3.77 -2.01
C ARG A 277 -2.80 -4.16 -0.61
N TRP A 278 -1.90 -4.30 0.37
CA TRP A 278 -2.25 -4.68 1.73
C TRP A 278 -2.81 -3.52 2.55
N LEU A 279 -2.20 -2.34 2.46
CA LEU A 279 -2.65 -1.15 3.20
C LEU A 279 -4.03 -0.68 2.75
N TYR A 280 -4.27 -0.66 1.44
CA TYR A 280 -5.55 -0.23 0.87
C TYR A 280 -6.57 -1.37 0.72
N ALA A 281 -6.26 -2.61 1.12
CA ALA A 281 -7.10 -3.77 0.80
C ALA A 281 -8.60 -3.60 1.16
N PRO A 282 -8.97 -3.09 2.35
CA PRO A 282 -10.37 -2.87 2.71
C PRO A 282 -11.04 -1.85 1.77
N TYR A 283 -10.36 -0.75 1.47
CA TYR A 283 -10.86 0.25 0.51
C TYR A 283 -10.97 -0.35 -0.91
N LEU A 284 -9.97 -1.09 -1.37
CA LEU A 284 -9.96 -1.71 -2.70
C LEU A 284 -11.08 -2.73 -2.86
N ALA A 285 -11.37 -3.52 -1.83
CA ALA A 285 -12.51 -4.43 -1.83
C ALA A 285 -13.82 -3.64 -1.99
N GLY A 286 -14.00 -2.58 -1.20
CA GLY A 286 -15.16 -1.69 -1.32
C GLY A 286 -15.28 -1.03 -2.70
N ALA A 287 -14.18 -0.49 -3.23
CA ALA A 287 -14.13 0.15 -4.54
C ALA A 287 -14.43 -0.83 -5.68
N TRP A 288 -13.92 -2.06 -5.59
CA TRP A 288 -14.22 -3.11 -6.57
C TRP A 288 -15.70 -3.51 -6.51
N ILE A 289 -16.26 -3.78 -5.32
CA ILE A 289 -17.68 -4.10 -5.15
C ILE A 289 -18.55 -2.96 -5.70
N ASN A 290 -18.23 -1.72 -5.33
CA ASN A 290 -18.92 -0.53 -5.82
C ASN A 290 -18.91 -0.47 -7.36
N SER A 291 -17.76 -0.71 -7.99
CA SER A 291 -17.65 -0.77 -9.44
C SER A 291 -18.57 -1.82 -10.07
N ARG A 292 -18.65 -3.02 -9.49
CA ARG A 292 -19.51 -4.11 -9.99
C ARG A 292 -20.99 -3.84 -9.80
N LEU A 293 -21.38 -3.25 -8.67
CA LEU A 293 -22.77 -2.91 -8.40
C LEU A 293 -23.28 -1.80 -9.34
N TRP A 294 -22.50 -0.73 -9.52
CA TRP A 294 -22.88 0.39 -10.39
C TRP A 294 -22.94 0.05 -11.87
N THR A 295 -22.15 -0.92 -12.31
CA THR A 295 -22.11 -1.35 -13.71
C THR A 295 -22.89 -2.64 -13.96
N ARG A 296 -23.65 -3.14 -12.98
CA ARG A 296 -24.33 -4.43 -13.07
C ARG A 296 -25.29 -4.53 -14.25
N LYS A 297 -25.95 -3.42 -14.63
CA LYS A 297 -26.91 -3.37 -15.74
C LYS A 297 -26.23 -3.22 -17.11
N HIS A 298 -25.04 -2.62 -17.14
CA HIS A 298 -24.30 -2.34 -18.37
C HIS A 298 -22.79 -2.56 -18.19
N PRO A 299 -22.36 -3.82 -17.95
CA PRO A 299 -20.96 -4.15 -17.67
C PRO A 299 -20.06 -4.11 -18.90
N GLN A 300 -20.64 -4.29 -20.09
CA GLN A 300 -19.91 -4.31 -21.35
C GLN A 300 -19.33 -2.93 -21.70
N PRO A 301 -18.16 -2.90 -22.37
CA PRO A 301 -17.64 -1.70 -23.00
C PRO A 301 -18.40 -1.42 -24.31
N ASP A 302 -18.47 -0.15 -24.69
CA ASP A 302 -19.13 0.32 -25.90
C ASP A 302 -18.11 0.82 -26.93
N LEU A 303 -18.29 0.44 -28.19
CA LEU A 303 -17.49 0.95 -29.29
C LEU A 303 -17.86 2.42 -29.55
N ILE A 304 -16.86 3.30 -29.54
CA ILE A 304 -17.05 4.71 -29.85
C ILE A 304 -16.82 4.95 -31.34
N VAL A 305 -15.57 4.79 -31.81
CA VAL A 305 -15.14 4.92 -33.21
C VAL A 305 -13.75 4.29 -33.37
N ASP A 306 -13.38 3.89 -34.59
CA ASP A 306 -12.03 3.41 -34.95
C ASP A 306 -11.43 2.40 -33.95
N ASN A 307 -12.20 1.36 -33.62
CA ASN A 307 -11.78 0.31 -32.67
C ASN A 307 -11.48 0.79 -31.24
N VAL A 308 -11.84 2.03 -30.88
CA VAL A 308 -11.72 2.55 -29.51
C VAL A 308 -13.00 2.28 -28.74
N TRP A 309 -12.86 1.50 -27.67
CA TRP A 309 -13.94 1.10 -26.78
C TRP A 309 -13.84 1.83 -25.44
N LEU A 310 -14.98 2.19 -24.87
CA LEU A 310 -15.10 2.86 -23.58
C LEU A 310 -15.80 1.96 -22.57
N GLY A 311 -15.20 1.77 -21.39
CA GLY A 311 -15.84 0.97 -20.36
C GLY A 311 -15.26 1.10 -18.96
N ARG A 312 -15.78 0.28 -18.04
CA ARG A 312 -15.20 0.10 -16.71
C ARG A 312 -13.92 -0.74 -16.75
N ILE A 313 -13.19 -0.74 -15.65
CA ILE A 313 -11.99 -1.58 -15.51
C ILE A 313 -12.37 -3.06 -15.69
N PRO A 314 -11.74 -3.76 -16.65
CA PRO A 314 -12.14 -5.11 -17.00
C PRO A 314 -11.64 -6.13 -15.97
N THR A 315 -12.34 -7.24 -15.85
CA THR A 315 -11.80 -8.46 -15.24
C THR A 315 -10.82 -9.14 -16.20
N ILE A 316 -10.14 -10.18 -15.73
CA ILE A 316 -9.20 -10.95 -16.57
C ILE A 316 -9.90 -11.52 -17.82
N GLY A 317 -11.10 -12.08 -17.69
CA GLY A 317 -11.82 -12.69 -18.82
C GLY A 317 -12.35 -11.67 -19.82
N GLU A 318 -12.62 -10.43 -19.39
CA GLU A 318 -13.18 -9.38 -20.25
C GLU A 318 -12.10 -8.69 -21.12
N GLN A 319 -10.82 -8.97 -20.89
CA GLN A 319 -9.71 -8.39 -21.66
C GLN A 319 -9.43 -9.13 -22.97
N THR A 320 -10.00 -10.31 -23.19
CA THR A 320 -9.68 -11.17 -24.34
C THR A 320 -9.97 -10.51 -25.69
N SER A 321 -10.94 -9.60 -25.73
CA SER A 321 -11.36 -8.90 -26.94
C SER A 321 -10.50 -7.69 -27.30
N PHE A 322 -9.50 -7.35 -26.48
CA PHE A 322 -8.70 -6.12 -26.63
C PHE A 322 -7.21 -6.45 -26.78
N ASN A 323 -6.55 -5.74 -27.70
CA ASN A 323 -5.10 -5.82 -27.95
C ASN A 323 -4.34 -4.83 -27.06
N ALA A 324 -4.98 -3.70 -26.73
CA ALA A 324 -4.41 -2.64 -25.93
C ALA A 324 -5.39 -2.11 -24.88
N ILE A 325 -4.85 -1.52 -23.81
CA ILE A 325 -5.64 -0.90 -22.74
C ILE A 325 -5.02 0.43 -22.31
N VAL A 326 -5.81 1.50 -22.31
CA VAL A 326 -5.50 2.79 -21.69
C VAL A 326 -6.32 2.94 -20.41
N ASP A 327 -5.65 3.00 -19.27
CA ASP A 327 -6.26 2.90 -17.95
C ASP A 327 -6.07 4.19 -17.14
N LEU A 328 -7.18 4.84 -16.82
CA LEU A 328 -7.25 6.06 -16.03
C LEU A 328 -7.54 5.84 -14.55
N CYS A 329 -7.76 4.60 -14.11
CA CYS A 329 -8.05 4.31 -12.71
C CYS A 329 -6.76 4.30 -11.89
N ALA A 330 -6.66 5.16 -10.87
CA ALA A 330 -5.53 5.12 -9.95
C ALA A 330 -5.66 3.98 -8.92
N GLU A 331 -6.90 3.63 -8.56
CA GLU A 331 -7.21 2.84 -7.38
C GLU A 331 -7.14 1.33 -7.64
N LEU A 332 -7.87 0.86 -8.66
CA LEU A 332 -8.09 -0.56 -8.89
C LEU A 332 -6.97 -1.14 -9.78
N PRO A 333 -6.37 -2.28 -9.40
CA PRO A 333 -5.35 -2.92 -10.21
C PRO A 333 -5.95 -3.61 -11.44
N ILE A 334 -5.12 -3.75 -12.46
CA ILE A 334 -5.37 -4.57 -13.64
C ILE A 334 -4.16 -5.47 -13.94
N HIS A 335 -4.41 -6.60 -14.58
CA HIS A 335 -3.37 -7.49 -15.10
C HIS A 335 -3.51 -7.54 -16.63
N PRO A 336 -2.69 -6.79 -17.39
CA PRO A 336 -2.81 -6.70 -18.86
C PRO A 336 -2.51 -8.00 -19.61
N GLN A 337 -1.86 -8.97 -18.97
CA GLN A 337 -1.46 -10.28 -19.54
C GLN A 337 -0.62 -10.17 -20.82
N GLY A 338 0.33 -9.22 -20.85
CA GLY A 338 1.24 -9.03 -22.00
C GLY A 338 0.70 -8.12 -23.11
N ARG A 339 -0.55 -7.62 -22.98
CA ARG A 339 -1.12 -6.60 -23.88
C ARG A 339 -0.39 -5.27 -23.79
N ALA A 340 -0.47 -4.49 -24.85
CA ALA A 340 -0.04 -3.09 -24.79
C ALA A 340 -0.88 -2.35 -23.74
N TYR A 341 -0.21 -1.66 -22.83
CA TYR A 341 -0.87 -1.06 -21.68
C TYR A 341 -0.26 0.28 -21.33
N GLN A 342 -1.12 1.28 -21.12
CA GLN A 342 -0.73 2.60 -20.65
C GLN A 342 -1.57 2.99 -19.44
N CYS A 343 -0.91 3.23 -18.31
CA CYS A 343 -1.53 3.79 -17.11
C CYS A 343 -1.39 5.31 -17.09
N ILE A 344 -2.49 6.01 -16.86
CA ILE A 344 -2.55 7.47 -16.65
C ILE A 344 -3.43 7.71 -15.42
N PRO A 345 -2.90 7.48 -14.21
CA PRO A 345 -3.72 7.30 -13.04
C PRO A 345 -4.34 8.63 -12.58
N VAL A 346 -5.66 8.73 -12.64
CA VAL A 346 -6.43 9.90 -12.17
C VAL A 346 -7.30 9.47 -10.98
N LEU A 347 -7.30 10.28 -9.91
CA LEU A 347 -8.11 10.01 -8.71
C LEU A 347 -9.61 10.00 -9.05
N ASP A 348 -10.36 9.09 -8.45
CA ASP A 348 -11.80 9.01 -8.63
C ASP A 348 -12.52 10.30 -8.22
N LEU A 349 -13.61 10.59 -8.92
CA LEU A 349 -14.38 11.83 -8.76
C LEU A 349 -13.59 13.14 -8.96
N THR A 350 -12.33 13.08 -9.41
CA THR A 350 -11.57 14.26 -9.83
C THR A 350 -11.55 14.40 -11.35
N THR A 351 -11.33 15.62 -11.81
CA THR A 351 -11.24 15.93 -13.24
C THR A 351 -9.80 15.74 -13.71
N PRO A 352 -9.55 15.00 -14.81
CA PRO A 352 -8.24 14.98 -15.44
C PRO A 352 -7.78 16.40 -15.83
N THR A 353 -6.52 16.71 -15.63
CA THR A 353 -5.91 17.97 -16.07
C THR A 353 -5.77 18.01 -17.60
N PRO A 354 -5.64 19.20 -18.24
CA PRO A 354 -5.41 19.28 -19.68
C PRO A 354 -4.17 18.49 -20.14
N ALA A 355 -3.12 18.44 -19.30
CA ALA A 355 -1.92 17.65 -19.58
C ALA A 355 -2.20 16.14 -19.55
N GLU A 356 -2.97 15.65 -18.57
CA GLU A 356 -3.39 14.24 -18.50
C GLU A 356 -4.35 13.89 -19.66
N CYS A 357 -5.24 14.80 -20.04
CA CYS A 357 -6.10 14.67 -21.22
C CYS A 357 -5.28 14.52 -22.50
N LEU A 358 -4.28 15.38 -22.71
CA LEU A 358 -3.39 15.31 -23.88
C LEU A 358 -2.56 14.02 -23.87
N GLN A 359 -2.00 13.65 -22.71
CA GLN A 359 -1.26 12.39 -22.57
C GLN A 359 -2.15 11.19 -22.89
N ALA A 360 -3.41 11.19 -22.44
CA ALA A 360 -4.36 10.14 -22.74
C ALA A 360 -4.74 10.11 -24.22
N ALA A 361 -4.98 11.27 -24.83
CA ALA A 361 -5.24 11.38 -26.26
C ALA A 361 -4.11 10.79 -27.11
N GLN A 362 -2.86 11.14 -26.79
CA GLN A 362 -1.68 10.60 -27.46
C GLN A 362 -1.49 9.09 -27.22
N ALA A 363 -1.81 8.61 -26.02
CA ALA A 363 -1.74 7.18 -25.73
C ALA A 363 -2.79 6.40 -26.52
N ILE A 364 -4.01 6.93 -26.64
CA ILE A 364 -5.08 6.33 -27.43
C ILE A 364 -4.70 6.33 -28.91
N GLU A 365 -4.24 7.47 -29.45
CA GLU A 365 -3.83 7.59 -30.84
C GLU A 365 -2.69 6.63 -31.22
N ARG A 366 -1.75 6.37 -30.31
CA ARG A 366 -0.66 5.42 -30.59
C ARG A 366 -1.07 3.95 -30.52
N LEU A 367 -2.14 3.62 -29.81
CA LEU A 367 -2.49 2.23 -29.47
C LEU A 367 -3.73 1.71 -30.22
N HIS A 368 -4.53 2.58 -30.85
CA HIS A 368 -5.73 2.14 -31.58
C HIS A 368 -5.42 1.45 -32.92
N ASP A 369 -4.29 1.79 -33.55
CA ASP A 369 -3.86 1.17 -34.82
C ASP A 369 -3.55 -0.33 -34.67
N ASP A 370 -3.19 -0.77 -33.46
CA ASP A 370 -2.86 -2.16 -33.15
C ASP A 370 -4.09 -3.07 -32.95
N GLY A 371 -5.31 -2.55 -33.14
CA GLY A 371 -6.57 -3.28 -33.04
C GLY A 371 -7.48 -2.76 -31.92
N PRO A 372 -8.45 -3.56 -31.44
CA PRO A 372 -9.41 -3.12 -30.43
C PRO A 372 -8.72 -2.62 -29.15
N LEU A 373 -8.91 -1.34 -28.85
CA LEU A 373 -8.34 -0.63 -27.71
C LEU A 373 -9.44 -0.34 -26.68
N LEU A 374 -9.22 -0.75 -25.43
CA LEU A 374 -10.11 -0.37 -24.33
C LEU A 374 -9.56 0.85 -23.58
N VAL A 375 -10.36 1.91 -23.50
CA VAL A 375 -10.14 3.05 -22.60
C VAL A 375 -11.04 2.90 -21.38
N CYS A 376 -10.43 2.73 -20.19
CA CYS A 376 -11.18 2.43 -18.98
C CYS A 376 -10.82 3.29 -17.77
N CYS A 377 -11.78 3.44 -16.87
CA CYS A 377 -11.57 3.88 -15.48
C CYS A 377 -12.36 2.95 -14.53
N ALA A 378 -12.60 3.32 -13.27
CA ALA A 378 -13.33 2.42 -12.36
C ALA A 378 -14.74 2.04 -12.86
N LEU A 379 -15.48 2.99 -13.44
CA LEU A 379 -16.87 2.79 -13.90
C LEU A 379 -17.08 3.00 -15.40
N GLY A 380 -16.17 3.71 -16.07
CA GLY A 380 -16.34 4.05 -17.49
C GLY A 380 -17.17 5.31 -17.78
N TYR A 381 -17.57 6.09 -16.76
CA TYR A 381 -18.55 7.18 -16.94
C TYR A 381 -17.97 8.60 -17.01
N SER A 382 -16.76 8.85 -16.50
CA SER A 382 -16.24 10.22 -16.35
C SER A 382 -14.79 10.33 -16.78
N ARG A 383 -13.82 9.82 -15.99
CA ARG A 383 -12.38 9.92 -16.30
C ARG A 383 -12.02 9.39 -17.70
N SER A 384 -12.37 8.14 -17.99
CA SER A 384 -12.11 7.52 -19.30
C SER A 384 -12.90 8.17 -20.43
N ALA A 385 -14.14 8.60 -20.19
CA ALA A 385 -14.90 9.34 -21.18
C ALA A 385 -14.25 10.69 -21.53
N THR A 386 -13.68 11.38 -20.54
CA THR A 386 -12.91 12.62 -20.74
C THR A 386 -11.67 12.36 -21.60
N ALA A 387 -10.96 11.26 -21.36
CA ALA A 387 -9.81 10.86 -22.19
C ALA A 387 -10.20 10.56 -23.64
N VAL A 388 -11.31 9.84 -23.86
CA VAL A 388 -11.83 9.60 -25.21
C VAL A 388 -12.24 10.92 -25.88
N ALA A 389 -12.89 11.83 -25.17
CA ALA A 389 -13.24 13.14 -25.72
C ALA A 389 -11.99 13.95 -26.09
N ALA A 390 -10.95 13.93 -25.25
CA ALA A 390 -9.68 14.57 -25.55
C ALA A 390 -9.01 13.99 -26.80
N TRP A 391 -9.10 12.67 -26.98
CA TRP A 391 -8.61 11.98 -28.17
C TRP A 391 -9.38 12.37 -29.44
N LEU A 392 -10.72 12.40 -29.40
CA LEU A 392 -11.55 12.79 -30.54
C LEU A 392 -11.21 14.21 -31.03
N LEU A 393 -11.01 15.14 -30.08
CA LEU A 393 -10.60 16.52 -30.38
C LEU A 393 -9.18 16.57 -30.95
N ASN A 394 -8.22 15.95 -30.27
CA ASN A 394 -6.81 16.04 -30.65
C ASN A 394 -6.49 15.34 -31.98
N SER A 395 -7.29 14.36 -32.37
CA SER A 395 -7.15 13.67 -33.66
C SER A 395 -7.98 14.28 -34.79
N GLY A 396 -8.78 15.32 -34.52
CA GLY A 396 -9.63 15.97 -35.52
C GLY A 396 -10.90 15.18 -35.90
N ARG A 397 -11.24 14.13 -35.13
CA ARG A 397 -12.49 13.35 -35.31
C ARG A 397 -13.73 14.10 -34.82
N ALA A 398 -13.52 15.07 -33.93
CA ALA A 398 -14.53 16.04 -33.53
C ALA A 398 -13.91 17.44 -33.57
N ALA A 399 -14.64 18.40 -34.14
CA ALA A 399 -14.20 19.80 -34.22
C ALA A 399 -14.47 20.56 -32.91
N THR A 400 -15.49 20.15 -32.15
CA THR A 400 -15.86 20.82 -30.89
C THR A 400 -16.04 19.84 -29.74
N VAL A 401 -15.93 20.35 -28.51
CA VAL A 401 -16.18 19.54 -27.31
C VAL A 401 -17.60 18.97 -27.33
N ASP A 402 -18.59 19.74 -27.78
CA ASP A 402 -19.98 19.30 -27.81
C ASP A 402 -20.20 18.17 -28.84
N GLU A 403 -19.51 18.20 -29.98
CA GLU A 403 -19.51 17.11 -30.96
C GLU A 403 -18.86 15.84 -30.40
N ALA A 404 -17.69 15.95 -29.76
CA ALA A 404 -17.02 14.81 -29.13
C ALA A 404 -17.92 14.15 -28.06
N LEU A 405 -18.61 14.97 -27.26
CA LEU A 405 -19.55 14.50 -26.25
C LEU A 405 -20.78 13.83 -26.87
N ALA A 406 -21.29 14.36 -27.98
CA ALA A 406 -22.41 13.77 -28.70
C ALA A 406 -22.05 12.38 -29.23
N MET A 407 -20.88 12.23 -29.86
CA MET A 407 -20.37 10.93 -30.34
C MET A 407 -20.30 9.90 -29.21
N ILE A 408 -19.72 10.27 -28.07
CA ILE A 408 -19.59 9.37 -26.91
C ILE A 408 -20.97 9.00 -26.35
N ARG A 409 -21.90 9.96 -26.24
CA ARG A 409 -23.23 9.72 -25.68
C ARG A 409 -24.12 8.87 -26.57
N THR A 410 -23.93 8.93 -27.89
CA THR A 410 -24.61 8.02 -28.82
C THR A 410 -24.26 6.56 -28.55
N ALA A 411 -22.99 6.28 -28.25
CA ALA A 411 -22.54 4.93 -27.91
C ALA A 411 -22.82 4.56 -26.43
N ARG A 412 -22.62 5.50 -25.49
CA ARG A 412 -22.79 5.28 -24.05
C ARG A 412 -23.48 6.47 -23.38
N ALA A 413 -24.80 6.40 -23.29
CA ALA A 413 -25.65 7.49 -22.78
C ALA A 413 -25.38 7.88 -21.31
N GLU A 414 -24.82 6.96 -20.51
CA GLU A 414 -24.62 7.09 -19.06
C GLU A 414 -23.36 7.89 -18.69
N VAL A 415 -22.65 8.45 -19.66
CA VAL A 415 -21.45 9.27 -19.43
C VAL A 415 -21.81 10.58 -18.73
N VAL A 416 -21.13 10.84 -17.62
CA VAL A 416 -21.33 12.02 -16.77
C VAL A 416 -20.09 12.90 -16.81
N LEU A 417 -20.20 14.02 -17.53
CA LEU A 417 -19.14 15.02 -17.64
C LEU A 417 -19.64 16.36 -17.11
N HIS A 418 -19.09 16.76 -15.97
CA HIS A 418 -19.37 18.05 -15.32
C HIS A 418 -18.64 19.21 -16.00
N PRO A 419 -19.03 20.48 -15.75
CA PRO A 419 -18.40 21.66 -16.37
C PRO A 419 -16.86 21.71 -16.23
N ALA A 420 -16.32 21.23 -15.11
CA ALA A 420 -14.87 21.13 -14.92
C ALA A 420 -14.17 20.24 -15.97
N HIS A 421 -14.82 19.15 -16.42
CA HIS A 421 -14.29 18.30 -17.49
C HIS A 421 -14.31 19.02 -18.83
N ARG A 422 -15.36 19.80 -19.10
CA ARG A 422 -15.44 20.62 -20.32
C ARG A 422 -14.32 21.66 -20.35
N LEU A 423 -14.10 22.37 -19.25
CA LEU A 423 -12.98 23.32 -19.12
C LEU A 423 -11.61 22.67 -19.34
N ALA A 424 -11.42 21.44 -18.84
CA ALA A 424 -10.18 20.71 -19.06
C ALA A 424 -9.96 20.35 -20.55
N LEU A 425 -11.04 20.04 -21.28
CA LEU A 425 -11.02 19.75 -22.71
C LEU A 425 -10.80 21.02 -23.54
N GLU A 426 -11.46 22.13 -23.21
CA GLU A 426 -11.27 23.45 -23.86
C GLU A 426 -9.85 23.99 -23.68
N GLY A 427 -9.15 23.56 -22.63
CA GLY A 427 -7.74 23.87 -22.41
C GLY A 427 -6.77 23.13 -23.34
N LEU A 428 -7.25 22.23 -24.21
CA LEU A 428 -6.39 21.53 -25.17
C LEU A 428 -6.02 22.45 -26.35
N PRO A 429 -4.81 22.35 -26.90
CA PRO A 429 -4.33 23.22 -27.99
C PRO A 429 -5.22 23.21 -29.25
N HIS A 430 -5.92 22.09 -29.50
CA HIS A 430 -6.73 21.84 -30.70
C HIS A 430 -8.25 21.93 -30.44
N ALA A 431 -8.70 22.38 -29.25
CA ALA A 431 -10.11 22.36 -28.86
C ALA A 431 -10.86 23.69 -29.15
N ARG A 432 -10.42 24.48 -30.14
CA ARG A 432 -11.02 25.76 -30.51
C ARG A 432 -11.79 25.72 -31.81
#